data_AF-A0AAW8KJG5-F1
#
_entry.id   AF-A0AAW8KJG5-F1
#
_cell.length_a   1.000
_cell.length_b   1.000
_cell.length_c   1.000
_cell.angle_alpha   90.00
_cell.angle_beta   90.00
_cell.angle_gamma   90.00
#
_symmetry.space_group_name_H-M   'P 1'
#
loop_
_entity.id
_entity.type
_entity.pdbx_description
1 polymer ?
#
loop_
_entity_poly.entity_id
_entity_poly.type
_entity_poly.pdbx_seq_one_letter_code
_entity_poly.pdbx_strand_id
1 'polypeptide(L)' 'KTEGKTWLAELEEREREKTGIKNLRVRYNKVFGYYIEVTNSYKNLVPEYYIRRQTLANAERYTTEELL' A
#
# COMPACT_ATOMS: atom_id res chain seq x y z
N LYS A 1 -22.71 6.77 2.43
CA LYS A 1 -21.34 6.65 3.01
C LYS A 1 -20.50 5.79 2.07
N THR A 2 -19.99 6.38 0.98
CA THR A 2 -19.28 5.66 -0.09
C THR A 2 -17.90 6.26 -0.37
N GLU A 3 -17.65 7.48 0.13
CA GLU A 3 -16.46 8.29 -0.16
C GLU A 3 -15.15 7.63 0.26
N GLY A 4 -15.12 6.99 1.44
CA GLY A 4 -13.90 6.33 1.91
C GLY A 4 -13.46 5.13 1.05
N LYS A 5 -14.40 4.41 0.42
CA LYS A 5 -14.05 3.31 -0.48
C LYS A 5 -13.56 3.81 -1.83
N THR A 6 -14.13 4.89 -2.34
CA THR A 6 -13.70 5.53 -3.59
C THR A 6 -12.29 6.08 -3.43
N TRP A 7 -12.03 6.83 -2.36
CA TRP A 7 -10.72 7.42 -2.09
C TRP A 7 -9.61 6.36 -1.98
N LEU A 8 -9.87 5.22 -1.32
CA LEU A 8 -8.90 4.12 -1.24
C LEU A 8 -8.58 3.51 -2.61
N ALA A 9 -9.59 3.39 -3.48
CA ALA A 9 -9.40 2.86 -4.83
C ALA A 9 -8.59 3.83 -5.70
N GLU A 10 -8.86 5.13 -5.60
CA GLU A 10 -8.10 6.18 -6.29
C GLU A 10 -6.65 6.22 -5.79
N LEU A 11 -6.43 6.10 -4.47
CA LEU A 11 -5.10 6.02 -3.88
C LEU A 11 -4.35 4.78 -4.40
N GLU A 12 -5.00 3.61 -4.40
CA GLU A 12 -4.42 2.37 -4.90
C GLU A 12 -3.98 2.52 -6.37
N GLU A 13 -4.84 3.06 -7.23
CA GLU A 13 -4.54 3.23 -8.65
C GLU A 13 -3.40 4.23 -8.87
N ARG A 14 -3.46 5.39 -8.21
CA ARG A 14 -2.43 6.42 -8.31
C ARG A 14 -1.06 5.90 -7.88
N GLU A 15 -1.00 5.11 -6.82
CA GLU A 15 0.26 4.52 -6.36
C GLU A 15 0.73 3.38 -7.30
N ARG A 16 -0.18 2.60 -7.90
CA ARG A 16 0.18 1.64 -8.96
C ARG A 16 0.81 2.33 -10.16
N GLU A 17 0.23 3.44 -10.62
CA GLU A 17 0.74 4.20 -11.76
C GLU A 17 2.10 4.82 -11.47
N LYS A 18 2.26 5.45 -10.30
CA LYS A 18 3.53 6.07 -9.89
C LYS A 18 4.68 5.07 -9.74
N THR A 19 4.40 3.93 -9.11
CA THR A 19 5.44 2.94 -8.76
C THR A 19 5.65 1.87 -9.83
N GLY A 20 4.68 1.69 -10.73
CA GLY A 20 4.63 0.59 -11.69
C GLY A 20 4.30 -0.78 -11.06
N ILE A 21 3.95 -0.82 -9.76
CA ILE A 21 3.69 -2.06 -9.03
C ILE A 21 2.25 -2.52 -9.27
N LYS A 22 2.03 -3.32 -10.31
CA LYS A 22 0.69 -3.78 -10.72
C LYS A 22 -0.12 -4.50 -9.63
N ASN A 23 0.57 -5.19 -8.71
CA ASN A 23 -0.06 -5.97 -7.64
C ASN A 23 -0.13 -5.24 -6.30
N LEU A 24 0.15 -3.92 -6.27
CA LEU A 24 0.00 -3.10 -5.07
C LEU A 24 -1.46 -3.12 -4.61
N ARG A 25 -1.70 -3.35 -3.31
CA ARG A 25 -3.05 -3.37 -2.74
C ARG A 25 -3.13 -2.55 -1.46
N VAL A 26 -4.17 -1.72 -1.36
CA VAL A 26 -4.52 -1.03 -0.11
C VAL A 26 -5.47 -1.94 0.68
N ARG A 27 -5.04 -2.35 1.88
CA ARG A 27 -5.81 -3.24 2.76
C ARG A 27 -5.96 -2.61 4.14
N TYR A 28 -6.94 -3.09 4.88
CA TYR A 28 -7.17 -2.71 6.27
C TYR A 28 -6.87 -3.87 7.22
N ASN A 29 -6.24 -3.59 8.36
CA ASN A 29 -6.22 -4.49 9.50
C ASN A 29 -6.51 -3.70 10.80
N LYS A 30 -6.87 -4.43 11.85
CA LYS A 30 -7.26 -3.82 13.14
C LYS A 30 -6.09 -3.23 13.95
N VAL A 31 -4.85 -3.60 13.67
CA VAL A 31 -3.67 -3.24 14.47
C VAL A 31 -3.03 -1.94 13.98
N PHE A 32 -2.92 -1.78 12.67
CA PHE A 32 -2.23 -0.66 12.01
C PHE A 32 -3.16 0.19 11.14
N GLY A 33 -4.44 -0.17 11.01
CA GLY A 33 -5.35 0.52 10.11
C GLY A 33 -5.11 0.14 8.64
N TYR A 34 -5.18 1.13 7.76
CA TYR A 34 -4.93 0.95 6.34
C TYR A 34 -3.43 0.87 6.04
N TYR A 35 -3.06 -0.02 5.13
CA TYR A 35 -1.68 -0.27 4.72
C TYR A 35 -1.61 -0.69 3.26
N ILE A 36 -0.44 -0.52 2.68
CA ILE A 36 -0.11 -0.95 1.33
C ILE A 36 0.63 -2.27 1.41
N GLU A 37 0.16 -3.28 0.68
CA GLU A 37 0.80 -4.58 0.55
C GLU A 37 1.48 -4.69 -0.81
N VAL A 38 2.76 -5.03 -0.81
CA VAL A 38 3.57 -5.22 -2.01
C VAL A 38 4.25 -6.59 -1.94
N THR A 39 4.13 -7.38 -3.01
CA THR A 39 4.81 -8.68 -3.08
C THR A 39 6.33 -8.51 -3.22
N ASN A 40 7.11 -9.44 -2.66
CA ASN A 40 8.57 -9.34 -2.62
C ASN A 40 9.24 -9.12 -3.99
N SER A 41 8.64 -9.60 -5.08
CA SER A 41 9.12 -9.39 -6.45
C SER A 41 9.22 -7.92 -6.87
N TYR A 42 8.45 -7.03 -6.23
CA TYR A 42 8.41 -5.60 -6.54
C TYR A 42 9.02 -4.73 -5.43
N LYS A 43 9.66 -5.34 -4.43
CA LYS A 43 10.25 -4.63 -3.29
C LYS A 43 11.23 -3.53 -3.72
N ASN A 44 11.97 -3.76 -4.81
CA ASN A 44 12.93 -2.79 -5.35
C ASN A 44 12.29 -1.58 -6.04
N LEU A 45 10.99 -1.63 -6.34
CA LEU A 45 10.23 -0.52 -6.92
C LEU A 45 9.50 0.31 -5.84
N VAL A 46 9.59 -0.11 -4.58
CA VAL A 46 8.93 0.59 -3.48
C VAL A 46 9.69 1.90 -3.21
N PRO A 47 9.02 3.06 -3.25
CA PRO A 47 9.66 4.34 -2.98
C PRO A 47 10.15 4.48 -1.54
N GLU A 48 11.15 5.32 -1.31
CA GLU A 48 11.71 5.54 0.05
C GLU A 48 10.73 6.21 1.02
N TYR A 49 9.73 6.94 0.52
CA TYR A 49 8.70 7.55 1.37
C TYR A 49 7.69 6.54 1.95
N TYR A 50 7.76 5.27 1.54
CA TYR A 50 6.95 4.21 2.14
C TYR A 50 7.56 3.77 3.46
N ILE A 51 6.80 3.91 4.54
CA ILE A 51 7.23 3.50 5.87
C ILE A 51 6.85 2.03 6.07
N ARG A 52 7.85 1.15 6.10
CA ARG A 52 7.65 -0.29 6.31
C ARG A 52 7.06 -0.57 7.69
N ARG A 53 5.97 -1.33 7.74
CA ARG A 53 5.24 -1.72 8.96
C ARG A 53 5.40 -3.19 9.33
N GLN A 54 5.43 -4.10 8.36
CA GLN A 54 5.51 -5.54 8.61
C GLN A 54 6.16 -6.26 7.41
N THR A 55 6.95 -7.30 7.69
CA THR A 55 7.48 -8.21 6.67
C THR A 55 6.76 -9.56 6.77
N LEU A 56 6.31 -10.09 5.63
CA LEU A 56 5.72 -11.42 5.48
C LEU A 56 6.66 -12.30 4.63
N ALA A 57 6.39 -13.61 4.58
CA ALA A 57 7.18 -14.54 3.79
C ALA A 57 7.24 -14.16 2.29
N ASN A 58 6.14 -13.62 1.73
CA ASN A 58 6.01 -13.33 0.29
C ASN A 58 5.72 -11.86 -0.03
N ALA A 59 5.64 -10.99 0.98
CA ALA A 59 5.26 -9.59 0.81
C ALA A 59 5.80 -8.70 1.92
N GLU A 60 5.86 -7.41 1.66
CA GLU A 60 6.08 -6.37 2.65
C GLU A 60 4.84 -5.47 2.76
N ARG A 61 4.58 -4.98 3.97
CA ARG A 61 3.50 -4.04 4.26
C ARG A 61 4.10 -2.70 4.63
N TYR A 62 3.54 -1.64 4.05
CA TYR A 62 3.98 -0.27 4.23
C TYR A 62 2.80 0.62 4.57
N THR A 63 3.09 1.81 5.07
CA THR A 63 2.15 2.92 5.20
C THR A 63 2.76 4.16 4.55
N THR A 64 1.93 5.14 4.26
CA THR A 64 2.32 6.46 3.75
C THR A 64 1.70 7.52 4.65
N GLU A 65 2.16 8.77 4.56
CA GLU A 65 1.61 9.87 5.37
C GLU A 65 0.10 10.06 5.16
N GLU A 66 -0.41 9.75 3.96
CA GLU A 66 -1.85 9.81 3.64
C GLU A 66 -2.69 8.71 4.31
N LEU A 67 -2.05 7.64 4.80
CA LEU A 67 -2.70 6.49 5.43
C LEU A 67 -2.61 6.49 6.96
N LEU A 68 -1.87 7.44 7.53
CA LEU A 68 -1.76 7.67 8.98
C LEU A 68 -2.91 8.55 9.49
#